data_AF-A0A4R3J5P2-F1
#
_entry.id   AF-A0A4R3J5P2-F1
#
_cell.length_a   1.000
_cell.length_b   1.000
_cell.length_c   1.000
_cell.angle_alpha   90.00
_cell.angle_beta   90.00
_cell.angle_gamma   90.00
#
_symmetry.space_group_name_H-M   'P 1'
#
loop_
_entity.id
_entity.type
_entity.pdbx_description
1 polymer ?
#
loop_
_entity_poly.entity_id
_entity_poly.type
_entity_poly.pdbx_seq_one_letter_code
_entity_poly.pdbx_strand_id
1 'polypeptide(L)'
;MIDSRSPSERARPEGGCRRPPRDLYDKARDETRDSARVARALGYPYAIPDVSYRLTRAGWRPLAVLPNRDAHPELSPVIAAGSNASPQQLERKFDAEALGDGIIVTRAALDDYDTVHCAHFSRYGAIPANLYPAPGVRAEIYVTWLTADQLARMHLSEALGVNYTYRILDDAVLHDAAGRRITAPGAYICRHGALSLDGEPVPLAAFRARGRRWPARDQKSVLARMRDMFAPGAALEHFILRIIDDDALRARCTAAMKETAHPFSPPAIRG
;
A
#
# COMPACT_ATOMS: atom_id res chain seq x y z
N MET A 1 40.36 4.52 -81.27
CA MET A 1 39.05 4.25 -81.88
C MET A 1 38.03 4.26 -80.75
N ILE A 2 37.26 5.35 -80.67
CA ILE A 2 35.83 5.46 -80.29
C ILE A 2 35.34 4.93 -78.91
N ASP A 3 34.68 5.87 -78.21
CA ASP A 3 33.56 5.83 -77.25
C ASP A 3 33.66 5.40 -75.77
N SER A 4 33.62 6.43 -74.93
CA SER A 4 32.55 6.78 -73.96
C SER A 4 31.64 5.69 -73.38
N ARG A 5 31.55 5.68 -72.04
CA ARG A 5 30.30 5.79 -71.24
C ARG A 5 30.62 5.89 -69.74
N SER A 6 30.15 6.95 -69.09
CA SER A 6 29.97 7.01 -67.62
C SER A 6 28.93 5.97 -67.17
N PRO A 7 28.99 5.48 -65.92
CA PRO A 7 27.90 5.84 -65.00
C PRO A 7 28.26 5.97 -63.50
N SER A 8 27.47 6.83 -62.86
CA SER A 8 27.05 6.86 -61.46
C SER A 8 28.08 7.17 -60.36
N GLU A 9 28.12 8.45 -59.98
CA GLU A 9 28.32 8.86 -58.60
C GLU A 9 27.22 8.25 -57.73
N ARG A 10 27.56 7.26 -56.91
CA ARG A 10 26.74 6.87 -55.78
C ARG A 10 26.94 7.90 -54.67
N ALA A 11 25.98 8.82 -54.56
CA ALA A 11 25.82 9.66 -53.39
C ALA A 11 25.74 8.78 -52.14
N ARG A 12 26.70 8.95 -51.21
CA ARG A 12 26.61 8.37 -49.87
C ARG A 12 25.43 9.04 -49.16
N PRO A 13 24.54 8.30 -48.47
CA PRO A 13 23.55 8.96 -47.64
C PRO A 13 24.28 9.59 -46.46
N GLU A 14 24.39 10.93 -46.47
CA GLU A 14 24.70 11.72 -45.27
C GLU A 14 23.50 11.64 -44.32
N GLY A 15 23.35 10.49 -43.70
CA GLY A 15 22.34 10.20 -42.70
C GLY A 15 23.01 9.50 -41.52
N GLY A 16 24.09 10.10 -41.02
CA GLY A 16 24.69 9.67 -39.76
C GLY A 16 23.63 9.80 -38.67
N CYS A 17 23.06 8.67 -38.25
CA CYS A 17 22.24 8.58 -37.05
C CYS A 17 23.15 9.00 -35.88
N ARG A 18 23.16 10.30 -35.57
CA ARG A 18 23.83 10.83 -34.39
C ARG A 18 23.11 10.21 -33.21
N ARG A 19 23.75 9.20 -32.60
CA ARG A 19 23.35 8.71 -31.28
C ARG A 19 23.19 9.94 -30.38
N PRO A 20 22.04 10.12 -29.69
CA PRO A 20 21.88 11.23 -28.78
C PRO A 20 23.03 11.25 -27.77
N PRO A 21 23.46 12.44 -27.33
CA PRO A 21 24.49 12.56 -26.30
C PRO A 21 24.07 11.85 -25.00
N ARG A 22 25.06 11.35 -24.26
CA ARG A 22 24.87 10.49 -23.07
C ARG A 22 24.06 11.16 -21.96
N ASP A 23 24.14 12.49 -21.86
CA ASP A 23 23.39 13.34 -20.93
C ASP A 23 21.86 13.23 -21.10
N LEU A 24 21.36 13.10 -22.33
CA LEU A 24 19.94 12.89 -22.61
C LEU A 24 19.47 11.51 -22.15
N TYR A 25 20.33 10.49 -22.28
CA TYR A 25 20.03 9.15 -21.78
C TYR A 25 20.02 9.11 -20.26
N ASP A 26 20.96 9.76 -19.60
CA ASP A 26 21.01 9.80 -18.13
C ASP A 26 19.82 10.61 -17.55
N LYS A 27 19.50 11.76 -18.15
CA LYS A 27 18.31 12.54 -17.78
C LYS A 27 17.01 11.76 -17.97
N ALA A 28 16.84 11.09 -19.11
CA ALA A 28 15.65 10.27 -19.37
C ALA A 28 15.52 9.08 -18.40
N ARG A 29 16.66 8.48 -18.00
CA ARG A 29 16.70 7.41 -16.99
C ARG A 29 16.33 7.92 -15.60
N ASP A 30 16.78 9.10 -15.22
CA ASP A 30 16.42 9.74 -13.96
C ASP A 30 14.93 10.13 -13.92
N GLU A 31 14.41 10.72 -14.99
CA GLU A 31 12.97 11.02 -15.13
C GLU A 31 12.09 9.76 -15.04
N THR A 32 12.55 8.66 -15.65
CA THR A 32 11.85 7.36 -15.58
C THR A 32 11.88 6.78 -14.16
N ARG A 33 13.02 6.88 -13.48
CA ARG A 33 13.19 6.41 -12.10
C ARG A 33 12.33 7.19 -11.13
N ASP A 34 12.31 8.51 -11.25
CA ASP A 34 11.50 9.37 -10.39
C ASP A 34 10.01 9.17 -10.64
N SER A 35 9.60 9.01 -11.90
CA SER A 35 8.23 8.64 -12.25
C SER A 35 7.79 7.34 -11.58
N ALA A 36 8.64 6.30 -11.58
CA ALA A 36 8.35 5.03 -10.92
C ALA A 36 8.24 5.16 -9.38
N ARG A 37 9.10 5.99 -8.76
CA ARG A 37 9.06 6.29 -7.32
C ARG A 37 7.77 7.02 -6.92
N VAL A 38 7.39 8.04 -7.69
CA VAL A 38 6.14 8.78 -7.50
C VAL A 38 4.93 7.87 -7.72
N ALA A 39 4.92 7.06 -8.78
CA ALA A 39 3.85 6.12 -9.06
C ALA A 39 3.68 5.10 -7.92
N ARG A 40 4.78 4.66 -7.30
CA ARG A 40 4.73 3.78 -6.12
C ARG A 40 4.08 4.47 -4.91
N ALA A 41 4.41 5.74 -4.64
CA ALA A 41 3.84 6.51 -3.54
C ALA A 41 2.33 6.74 -3.71
N LEU A 42 1.94 7.19 -4.91
CA LEU A 42 0.55 7.47 -5.28
C LEU A 42 -0.28 6.21 -5.41
N GLY A 43 0.35 5.09 -5.78
CA GLY A 43 -0.33 3.83 -6.04
C GLY A 43 -0.86 3.16 -4.77
N TYR A 44 -0.41 3.52 -3.57
CA TYR A 44 -0.87 2.92 -2.32
C TYR A 44 -2.40 3.02 -2.14
N PRO A 45 -3.11 1.99 -1.65
CA PRO A 45 -2.64 0.67 -1.18
C PRO A 45 -2.44 -0.37 -2.29
N TYR A 46 -2.29 0.08 -3.53
CA TYR A 46 -2.20 -0.69 -4.78
C TYR A 46 -3.52 -1.36 -5.16
N ALA A 47 -3.56 -2.01 -6.33
CA ALA A 47 -4.76 -2.69 -6.78
C ALA A 47 -5.12 -3.83 -5.80
N ILE A 48 -6.35 -3.82 -5.32
CA ILE A 48 -6.91 -4.85 -4.44
C ILE A 48 -8.06 -5.52 -5.23
N PRO A 49 -7.98 -6.83 -5.52
CA PRO A 49 -9.08 -7.54 -6.17
C PRO A 49 -10.35 -7.51 -5.32
N ASP A 50 -11.53 -7.24 -5.90
CA ASP A 50 -12.83 -7.27 -5.19
C ASP A 50 -13.34 -8.71 -4.93
N VAL A 51 -12.41 -9.67 -4.82
CA VAL A 51 -12.64 -11.10 -4.60
C VAL A 51 -11.63 -11.63 -3.60
N SER A 52 -11.99 -12.71 -2.91
CA SER A 52 -11.01 -13.53 -2.19
C SER A 52 -10.07 -14.19 -3.21
N TYR A 53 -8.78 -14.27 -2.89
CA TYR A 53 -7.77 -14.80 -3.80
C TYR A 53 -6.68 -15.60 -3.07
N ARG A 54 -5.99 -16.45 -3.83
CA ARG A 54 -4.73 -17.07 -3.40
C ARG A 54 -3.62 -16.52 -4.26
N LEU A 55 -2.58 -15.99 -3.63
CA LEU A 55 -1.32 -15.64 -4.27
C LEU A 55 -0.37 -16.83 -4.25
N THR A 56 0.19 -17.18 -5.39
CA THR A 56 1.21 -18.23 -5.55
C THR A 56 2.37 -17.68 -6.39
N ARG A 57 3.40 -18.51 -6.62
CA ARG A 57 4.49 -18.16 -7.56
C ARG A 57 4.00 -17.87 -8.99
N ALA A 58 2.88 -18.47 -9.40
CA ALA A 58 2.29 -18.25 -10.72
C ALA A 58 1.45 -16.94 -10.80
N GLY A 59 1.44 -16.14 -9.73
CA GLY A 59 0.55 -15.00 -9.56
C GLY A 59 -0.67 -15.35 -8.71
N TRP A 60 -1.65 -14.45 -8.69
CA TRP A 60 -2.87 -14.62 -7.92
C TRP A 60 -4.03 -15.15 -8.76
N ARG A 61 -4.92 -15.90 -8.11
CA ARG A 61 -6.18 -16.38 -8.70
C ARG A 61 -7.34 -16.25 -7.70
N PRO A 62 -8.58 -16.01 -8.17
CA PRO A 62 -9.75 -16.04 -7.30
C PRO A 62 -9.88 -17.37 -6.52
N LEU A 63 -10.40 -17.29 -5.30
CA LEU A 63 -10.69 -18.47 -4.47
C LEU A 63 -12.13 -18.94 -4.68
N ALA A 64 -12.28 -20.24 -4.94
CA ALA A 64 -13.59 -20.89 -5.02
C ALA A 64 -14.11 -21.30 -3.63
N VAL A 65 -13.20 -21.68 -2.72
CA VAL A 65 -13.50 -22.14 -1.36
C VAL A 65 -12.77 -21.24 -0.38
N LEU A 66 -13.51 -20.71 0.59
CA LEU A 66 -12.94 -19.91 1.68
C LEU A 66 -12.37 -20.84 2.75
N PRO A 67 -11.17 -20.56 3.28
CA PRO A 67 -10.65 -21.28 4.43
C PRO A 67 -11.65 -21.21 5.59
N ASN A 68 -11.73 -22.28 6.37
CA ASN A 68 -12.39 -22.30 7.66
C ASN A 68 -11.30 -22.35 8.73
N ARG A 69 -11.33 -21.43 9.70
CA ARG A 69 -10.36 -21.43 10.80
C ARG A 69 -10.36 -22.76 11.55
N ASP A 70 -11.53 -23.35 11.76
CA ASP A 70 -11.64 -24.63 12.48
C ASP A 70 -10.98 -25.79 11.71
N ALA A 71 -10.94 -25.69 10.37
CA ALA A 71 -10.27 -26.66 9.51
C ALA A 71 -8.77 -26.36 9.29
N HIS A 72 -8.35 -25.14 9.60
CA HIS A 72 -6.98 -24.64 9.41
C HIS A 72 -6.46 -23.92 10.67
N PRO A 73 -6.39 -24.60 11.83
CA PRO A 73 -5.92 -23.99 13.07
C PRO A 73 -4.45 -23.56 13.02
N GLU A 74 -3.67 -24.09 12.07
CA GLU A 74 -2.28 -23.71 11.79
C GLU A 74 -2.12 -22.32 11.16
N LEU A 75 -3.20 -21.78 10.57
CA LEU A 75 -3.16 -20.48 9.89
C LEU A 75 -3.60 -19.36 10.82
N SER A 76 -2.74 -18.33 10.91
CA SER A 76 -3.04 -17.11 11.64
C SER A 76 -3.82 -16.13 10.75
N PRO A 77 -5.08 -15.78 11.09
CA PRO A 77 -5.81 -14.73 10.38
C PRO A 77 -5.28 -13.36 10.79
N VAL A 78 -4.86 -12.56 9.82
CA VAL A 78 -4.34 -11.20 10.03
C VAL A 78 -5.09 -10.20 9.16
N ILE A 79 -5.63 -9.16 9.77
CA ILE A 79 -6.31 -8.06 9.09
C ILE A 79 -5.35 -7.34 8.16
N ALA A 80 -5.75 -7.25 6.89
CA ALA A 80 -5.08 -6.51 5.85
C ALA A 80 -5.83 -5.18 5.57
N ALA A 81 -5.74 -4.25 6.51
CA ALA A 81 -6.35 -2.92 6.44
C ALA A 81 -5.57 -1.94 5.55
N GLY A 82 -4.89 -2.41 4.50
CA GLY A 82 -4.02 -1.57 3.70
C GLY A 82 -3.35 -2.36 2.58
N SER A 83 -2.10 -2.03 2.26
CA SER A 83 -1.40 -2.66 1.13
C SER A 83 -1.25 -4.18 1.22
N ASN A 84 -1.38 -4.79 2.41
CA ASN A 84 -1.38 -6.26 2.57
C ASN A 84 -2.59 -6.94 1.91
N ALA A 85 -3.61 -6.19 1.51
CA ALA A 85 -4.73 -6.71 0.73
C ALA A 85 -4.38 -6.83 -0.77
N SER A 86 -3.29 -6.19 -1.23
CA SER A 86 -2.88 -6.20 -2.63
C SER A 86 -1.93 -7.35 -2.95
N PRO A 87 -2.20 -8.16 -4.00
CA PRO A 87 -1.27 -9.17 -4.48
C PRO A 87 0.11 -8.59 -4.81
N GLN A 88 0.14 -7.43 -5.47
CA GLN A 88 1.38 -6.74 -5.85
C GLN A 88 2.26 -6.43 -4.64
N GLN A 89 1.66 -6.07 -3.51
CA GLN A 89 2.43 -5.79 -2.30
C GLN A 89 2.92 -7.07 -1.64
N LEU A 90 2.11 -8.12 -1.60
CA LEU A 90 2.52 -9.41 -1.06
C LEU A 90 3.66 -10.01 -1.90
N GLU A 91 3.63 -9.90 -3.23
CA GLU A 91 4.72 -10.32 -4.12
C GLU A 91 6.04 -9.60 -3.84
N ARG A 92 6.00 -8.35 -3.36
CA ARG A 92 7.21 -7.62 -2.94
C ARG A 92 7.78 -8.12 -1.62
N LYS A 93 6.94 -8.72 -0.76
CA LYS A 93 7.29 -9.13 0.60
C LYS A 93 7.75 -10.58 0.65
N PHE A 94 7.14 -11.44 -0.15
CA PHE A 94 7.37 -12.87 -0.14
C PHE A 94 8.08 -13.30 -1.42
N ASP A 95 9.33 -13.73 -1.26
CA ASP A 95 10.04 -14.46 -2.30
C ASP A 95 9.44 -15.87 -2.49
N ALA A 96 9.93 -16.62 -3.46
CA ALA A 96 9.35 -17.91 -3.81
C ALA A 96 9.42 -18.95 -2.67
N GLU A 97 10.46 -18.88 -1.83
CA GLU A 97 10.60 -19.76 -0.68
C GLU A 97 9.59 -19.37 0.41
N ALA A 98 9.52 -18.09 0.75
CA ALA A 98 8.60 -17.58 1.76
C ALA A 98 7.12 -17.69 1.36
N LEU A 99 6.80 -17.74 0.05
CA LEU A 99 5.43 -17.98 -0.41
C LEU A 99 4.94 -19.40 -0.09
N GLY A 100 5.80 -20.42 -0.16
CA GLY A 100 5.41 -21.83 -0.03
C GLY A 100 4.25 -22.20 -0.96
N ASP A 101 3.20 -22.80 -0.41
CA ASP A 101 1.95 -23.15 -1.12
C ASP A 101 1.04 -21.95 -1.45
N GLY A 102 1.50 -20.75 -1.11
CA GLY A 102 0.84 -19.48 -1.36
C GLY A 102 0.17 -18.88 -0.13
N ILE A 103 -0.27 -17.65 -0.28
CA ILE A 103 -1.00 -16.88 0.75
C ILE A 103 -2.45 -16.78 0.33
N ILE A 104 -3.35 -17.18 1.22
CA ILE A 104 -4.79 -16.97 1.05
C ILE A 104 -5.16 -15.60 1.59
N VAL A 105 -5.92 -14.84 0.81
CA VAL A 105 -6.48 -13.55 1.19
C VAL A 105 -7.99 -13.58 0.98
N THR A 106 -8.76 -13.40 2.04
CA THR A 106 -10.22 -13.47 2.00
C THR A 106 -10.85 -12.12 2.29
N ARG A 107 -11.92 -11.79 1.57
CA ARG A 107 -12.80 -10.67 1.94
C ARG A 107 -13.55 -10.99 3.23
N ALA A 108 -13.71 -9.97 4.07
CA ALA A 108 -14.50 -10.03 5.28
C ALA A 108 -15.14 -8.68 5.58
N ALA A 109 -16.19 -8.67 6.38
CA ALA A 109 -16.72 -7.48 7.01
C ALA A 109 -16.23 -7.40 8.45
N LEU A 110 -15.77 -6.23 8.88
CA LEU A 110 -15.32 -5.96 10.25
C LEU A 110 -16.23 -4.91 10.88
N ASP A 111 -16.78 -5.25 12.03
CA ASP A 111 -17.67 -4.37 12.80
C ASP A 111 -16.86 -3.47 13.76
N ASP A 112 -17.33 -2.24 13.97
CA ASP A 112 -16.79 -1.24 14.91
C ASP A 112 -15.35 -0.76 14.62
N TYR A 113 -14.87 -0.97 13.40
CA TYR A 113 -13.59 -0.44 12.91
C TYR A 113 -13.70 0.12 11.49
N ASP A 114 -12.77 1.00 11.15
CA ASP A 114 -12.54 1.47 9.78
C ASP A 114 -11.05 1.40 9.43
N THR A 115 -10.76 1.41 8.14
CA THR A 115 -9.41 1.64 7.63
C THR A 115 -9.22 3.13 7.38
N VAL A 116 -8.18 3.71 7.97
CA VAL A 116 -7.85 5.14 7.88
C VAL A 116 -6.40 5.33 7.42
N HIS A 117 -6.05 6.55 7.03
CA HIS A 117 -4.65 6.93 6.81
C HIS A 117 -3.89 7.00 8.14
N CYS A 118 -2.65 6.51 8.20
CA CYS A 118 -1.78 6.68 9.35
C CYS A 118 -1.10 8.05 9.31
N ALA A 119 -0.82 8.65 10.48
CA ALA A 119 -0.13 9.93 10.60
C ALA A 119 1.40 9.85 10.36
N HIS A 120 1.86 9.20 9.29
CA HIS A 120 3.27 9.21 8.90
C HIS A 120 3.48 9.00 7.40
N PHE A 121 4.68 9.37 6.94
CA PHE A 121 5.17 9.02 5.61
C PHE A 121 6.00 7.74 5.66
N SER A 122 5.71 6.80 4.76
CA SER A 122 6.60 5.68 4.48
C SER A 122 7.88 6.13 3.80
N ARG A 123 8.91 5.27 3.82
CA ARG A 123 10.18 5.50 3.09
C ARG A 123 10.01 5.69 1.58
N TYR A 124 8.91 5.22 1.00
CA TYR A 124 8.61 5.36 -0.42
C TYR A 124 7.56 6.46 -0.69
N GLY A 125 7.33 7.37 0.26
CA GLY A 125 6.57 8.60 0.03
C GLY A 125 5.05 8.48 0.13
N ALA A 126 4.52 7.28 0.35
CA ALA A 126 3.10 7.08 0.62
C ALA A 126 2.75 7.44 2.08
N ILE A 127 1.51 7.86 2.31
CA ILE A 127 0.82 7.77 3.61
C ILE A 127 0.24 6.36 3.74
N PRO A 128 0.73 5.50 4.66
CA PRO A 128 0.21 4.15 4.82
C PRO A 128 -1.15 4.14 5.52
N ALA A 129 -1.75 2.96 5.64
CA ALA A 129 -3.01 2.77 6.33
C ALA A 129 -2.81 2.39 7.80
N ASN A 130 -3.85 2.61 8.59
CA ASN A 130 -4.00 2.14 9.95
C ASN A 130 -5.41 1.58 10.14
N LEU A 131 -5.55 0.60 11.03
CA LEU A 131 -6.86 0.19 11.54
C LEU A 131 -7.27 1.13 12.67
N TYR A 132 -8.50 1.64 12.64
CA TYR A 132 -8.99 2.62 13.61
C TYR A 132 -10.35 2.21 14.19
N PRO A 133 -10.50 2.23 15.52
CA PRO A 133 -11.77 1.99 16.21
C PRO A 133 -12.82 3.03 15.80
N ALA A 134 -13.93 2.56 15.26
CA ALA A 134 -15.01 3.41 14.73
C ALA A 134 -16.37 2.75 15.05
N PRO A 135 -16.90 2.95 16.27
CA PRO A 135 -18.15 2.32 16.69
C PRO A 135 -19.31 2.61 15.72
N GLY A 136 -20.05 1.57 15.35
CA GLY A 136 -21.16 1.63 14.38
C GLY A 136 -20.73 1.59 12.90
N VAL A 137 -19.43 1.59 12.60
CA VAL A 137 -18.92 1.39 11.24
C VAL A 137 -18.82 -0.10 10.96
N ARG A 138 -19.21 -0.52 9.74
CA ARG A 138 -18.91 -1.86 9.21
C ARG A 138 -18.08 -1.73 7.96
N ALA A 139 -16.80 -2.06 8.04
CA ALA A 139 -15.84 -1.96 6.95
C ALA A 139 -15.73 -3.26 6.16
N GLU A 140 -15.67 -3.16 4.83
CA GLU A 140 -15.25 -4.24 3.95
C GLU A 140 -13.73 -4.28 3.93
N ILE A 141 -13.14 -5.34 4.46
CA ILE A 141 -11.70 -5.52 4.59
C ILE A 141 -11.25 -6.89 4.08
N TYR A 142 -9.95 -7.15 4.19
CA TYR A 142 -9.32 -8.39 3.78
C TYR A 142 -8.58 -9.02 4.96
N VAL A 143 -8.46 -10.34 4.93
CA VAL A 143 -7.72 -11.14 5.91
C VAL A 143 -6.70 -11.99 5.17
N THR A 144 -5.42 -11.84 5.51
CA THR A 144 -4.38 -12.79 5.09
C THR A 144 -4.35 -13.96 6.06
N TRP A 145 -4.32 -15.17 5.55
CA TRP A 145 -4.18 -16.41 6.33
C TRP A 145 -2.74 -16.89 6.16
N LEU A 146 -1.97 -16.83 7.24
CA LEU A 146 -0.52 -17.00 7.20
C LEU A 146 -0.09 -18.19 8.05
N THR A 147 0.81 -19.02 7.52
CA THR A 147 1.57 -19.97 8.34
C THR A 147 2.47 -19.23 9.33
N ALA A 148 3.03 -19.94 10.32
CA ALA A 148 3.96 -19.34 11.27
C ALA A 148 5.16 -18.65 10.58
N ASP A 149 5.75 -19.31 9.58
CA ASP A 149 6.89 -18.76 8.81
C ASP A 149 6.48 -17.55 7.98
N GLN A 150 5.30 -17.60 7.34
CA GLN A 150 4.78 -16.47 6.58
C GLN A 150 4.47 -15.27 7.48
N LEU A 151 3.97 -15.51 8.70
CA LEU A 151 3.72 -14.46 9.69
C LEU A 151 5.03 -13.82 10.16
N ALA A 152 6.05 -14.61 10.44
CA ALA A 152 7.38 -14.12 10.79
C ALA A 152 7.98 -13.26 9.66
N ARG A 153 7.84 -13.69 8.40
CA ARG A 153 8.25 -12.89 7.24
C ARG A 153 7.45 -11.58 7.12
N MET A 154 6.14 -11.63 7.37
CA MET A 154 5.30 -10.43 7.37
C MET A 154 5.79 -9.42 8.43
N HIS A 155 6.11 -9.87 9.64
CA HIS A 155 6.64 -9.04 10.72
C HIS A 155 7.93 -8.30 10.32
N LEU A 156 8.87 -8.98 9.64
CA LEU A 156 10.08 -8.35 9.13
C LEU A 156 9.77 -7.24 8.11
N SER A 157 8.77 -7.44 7.26
CA SER A 157 8.39 -6.47 6.23
C SER A 157 7.68 -5.22 6.78
N GLU A 158 6.99 -5.34 7.91
CA GLU A 158 6.23 -4.25 8.54
C GLU A 158 7.09 -3.36 9.43
N ALA A 159 8.39 -3.65 9.55
CA ALA A 159 9.32 -2.96 10.43
C ALA A 159 8.74 -2.79 11.85
N LEU A 160 8.34 -3.93 12.46
CA LEU A 160 7.77 -3.95 13.80
C LEU A 160 8.66 -3.19 14.79
N GLY A 161 8.02 -2.41 15.65
CA GLY A 161 8.73 -1.59 16.63
C GLY A 161 9.18 -0.24 16.09
N VAL A 162 9.04 0.05 14.79
CA VAL A 162 9.27 1.39 14.23
C VAL A 162 7.95 2.10 13.95
N ASN A 163 7.19 1.61 12.96
CA ASN A 163 5.94 2.25 12.54
C ASN A 163 4.69 1.50 13.00
N TYR A 164 4.79 0.18 13.21
CA TYR A 164 3.67 -0.67 13.57
C TYR A 164 3.97 -1.55 14.78
N THR A 165 2.91 -1.88 15.50
CA THR A 165 2.89 -2.92 16.54
C THR A 165 1.89 -3.98 16.11
N TYR A 166 2.30 -5.25 16.15
CA TYR A 166 1.39 -6.37 15.94
C TYR A 166 0.59 -6.63 17.21
N ARG A 167 -0.74 -6.77 17.09
CA ARG A 167 -1.63 -7.11 18.20
C ARG A 167 -2.66 -8.14 17.77
N ILE A 168 -3.04 -9.03 18.68
CA ILE A 168 -4.28 -9.79 18.56
C ILE A 168 -5.41 -8.91 19.07
N LEU A 169 -6.52 -8.85 18.33
CA LEU A 169 -7.69 -8.05 18.65
C LEU A 169 -8.80 -8.97 19.16
N ASP A 170 -8.77 -9.32 20.44
CA ASP A 170 -9.70 -10.29 21.04
C ASP A 170 -11.18 -9.91 20.85
N ASP A 171 -11.48 -8.61 20.89
CA ASP A 171 -12.83 -8.06 20.74
C ASP A 171 -13.24 -7.84 19.27
N ALA A 172 -12.32 -7.98 18.31
CA ALA A 172 -12.65 -7.80 16.90
C ALA A 172 -13.36 -9.03 16.35
N VAL A 173 -14.53 -8.81 15.77
CA VAL A 173 -15.32 -9.83 15.08
C VAL A 173 -15.36 -9.52 13.60
N LEU A 174 -14.73 -10.37 12.79
CA LEU A 174 -14.96 -10.37 11.36
C LEU A 174 -16.03 -11.38 10.97
N HIS A 175 -16.69 -11.11 9.85
CA HIS A 175 -17.59 -12.02 9.17
C HIS A 175 -17.07 -12.24 7.76
N ASP A 176 -16.77 -13.48 7.39
CA ASP A 176 -16.41 -13.79 6.01
C ASP A 176 -17.63 -13.72 5.07
N ALA A 177 -17.42 -13.95 3.77
CA ALA A 177 -18.51 -13.89 2.80
C ALA A 177 -19.59 -14.98 2.98
N ALA A 178 -19.32 -16.02 3.77
CA ALA A 178 -20.30 -17.03 4.17
C ALA A 178 -21.00 -16.70 5.50
N GLY A 179 -20.69 -15.56 6.13
CA GLY A 179 -21.23 -15.13 7.41
C GLY A 179 -20.59 -15.82 8.62
N ARG A 180 -19.50 -16.56 8.44
CA ARG A 180 -18.79 -17.23 9.53
C ARG A 180 -17.94 -16.21 10.28
N ARG A 181 -17.90 -16.34 11.61
CA ARG A 181 -17.14 -15.44 12.48
C ARG A 181 -15.65 -15.82 12.48
N ILE A 182 -14.80 -14.81 12.37
CA ILE A 182 -13.36 -14.90 12.64
C ILE A 182 -13.09 -13.97 13.83
N THR A 183 -12.77 -14.55 14.98
CA THR A 183 -12.51 -13.83 16.24
C THR A 183 -11.01 -13.65 16.47
N ALA A 184 -10.59 -12.74 17.35
CA ALA A 184 -9.18 -12.59 17.73
C ALA A 184 -8.19 -12.56 16.54
N PRO A 185 -8.45 -11.78 15.46
CA PRO A 185 -7.51 -11.65 14.36
C PRO A 185 -6.26 -10.88 14.80
N GLY A 186 -5.13 -11.16 14.15
CA GLY A 186 -3.97 -10.29 14.20
C GLY A 186 -4.19 -9.00 13.44
N ALA A 187 -3.58 -7.90 13.86
CA ALA A 187 -3.57 -6.63 13.14
C ALA A 187 -2.26 -5.87 13.37
N TYR A 188 -1.82 -5.13 12.35
CA TYR A 188 -0.72 -4.18 12.47
C TYR A 188 -1.29 -2.80 12.78
N ILE A 189 -1.05 -2.31 14.00
CA ILE A 189 -1.55 -1.04 14.50
C ILE A 189 -0.44 0.01 14.39
N CYS A 190 -0.74 1.12 13.73
CA CYS A 190 0.23 2.19 13.50
C CYS A 190 0.54 2.93 14.80
N ARG A 191 1.82 3.08 15.11
CA ARG A 191 2.34 3.75 16.32
C ARG A 191 2.21 5.27 16.27
N HIS A 192 1.95 5.83 15.09
CA HIS A 192 1.78 7.27 14.89
C HIS A 192 0.33 7.72 14.99
N GLY A 193 -0.63 6.80 15.15
CA GLY A 193 -2.05 7.11 15.21
C GLY A 193 -2.69 7.30 13.83
N ALA A 194 -4.00 7.53 13.83
CA ALA A 194 -4.74 7.89 12.63
C ALA A 194 -4.47 9.35 12.26
N LEU A 195 -4.18 9.59 10.98
CA LEU A 195 -4.02 10.92 10.43
C LEU A 195 -5.28 11.74 10.69
N SER A 196 -5.09 12.93 11.26
CA SER A 196 -6.12 13.91 11.49
C SER A 196 -6.05 15.01 10.43
N LEU A 197 -7.17 15.29 9.78
CA LEU A 197 -7.35 16.48 8.96
C LEU A 197 -8.51 17.27 9.55
N ASP A 198 -8.23 18.52 9.90
CA ASP A 198 -9.23 19.44 10.45
C ASP A 198 -9.91 18.87 11.71
N GLY A 199 -9.16 18.11 12.52
CA GLY A 199 -9.61 17.49 13.78
C GLY A 199 -10.16 16.08 13.62
N GLU A 200 -10.38 15.59 12.41
CA GLU A 200 -11.07 14.32 12.16
C GLU A 200 -10.17 13.25 11.53
N PRO A 201 -10.34 11.96 11.90
CA PRO A 201 -9.61 10.89 11.24
C PRO A 201 -10.02 10.79 9.77
N VAL A 202 -9.09 10.33 8.92
CA VAL A 202 -9.30 10.28 7.47
C VAL A 202 -9.47 8.83 6.99
N PRO A 203 -10.69 8.35 6.70
CA PRO A 203 -10.90 7.02 6.14
C PRO A 203 -10.21 6.85 4.78
N LEU A 204 -9.71 5.64 4.52
CA LEU A 204 -9.05 5.28 3.28
C LEU A 204 -10.08 4.89 2.22
N ALA A 205 -10.15 5.63 1.13
CA ALA A 205 -11.17 5.44 0.09
C ALA A 205 -11.12 4.07 -0.62
N ALA A 206 -9.96 3.40 -0.63
CA ALA A 206 -9.79 2.07 -1.21
C ALA A 206 -10.60 0.98 -0.48
N PHE A 207 -11.03 1.23 0.76
CA PHE A 207 -11.85 0.31 1.54
C PHE A 207 -13.26 0.89 1.66
N ARG A 208 -14.28 0.09 1.34
CA ARG A 208 -15.69 0.50 1.50
C ARG A 208 -16.10 0.29 2.95
N ALA A 209 -16.98 1.14 3.46
CA ALA A 209 -17.57 0.93 4.78
C ALA A 209 -18.95 1.59 4.86
N ARG A 210 -19.84 0.98 5.65
CA ARG A 210 -21.15 1.54 6.02
C ARG A 210 -21.06 2.21 7.38
N GLY A 211 -21.82 3.29 7.57
CA GLY A 211 -21.85 4.02 8.85
C GLY A 211 -20.69 5.00 9.07
N ARG A 212 -19.89 5.30 8.03
CA ARG A 212 -18.81 6.31 8.13
C ARG A 212 -19.37 7.66 8.54
N ARG A 213 -18.76 8.25 9.56
CA ARG A 213 -19.02 9.63 9.99
C ARG A 213 -18.28 10.65 9.12
N TRP A 214 -17.14 10.27 8.56
CA TRP A 214 -16.22 11.16 7.86
C TRP A 214 -15.99 10.72 6.42
N PRO A 215 -15.76 11.67 5.49
CA PRO A 215 -15.53 11.36 4.10
C PRO A 215 -14.18 10.65 3.90
N ALA A 216 -14.21 9.55 3.16
CA ALA A 216 -12.99 8.83 2.80
C ALA A 216 -12.19 9.60 1.75
N ARG A 217 -10.86 9.51 1.81
CA ARG A 217 -9.95 10.15 0.85
C ARG A 217 -9.00 9.15 0.22
N ASP A 218 -8.71 9.35 -1.06
CA ASP A 218 -7.69 8.60 -1.77
C ASP A 218 -6.28 9.10 -1.45
N GLN A 219 -5.29 8.31 -1.88
CA GLN A 219 -3.88 8.56 -1.61
C GLN A 219 -3.39 9.88 -2.18
N LYS A 220 -3.78 10.18 -3.42
CA LYS A 220 -3.35 11.39 -4.13
C LYS A 220 -3.87 12.64 -3.42
N SER A 221 -5.13 12.61 -3.00
CA SER A 221 -5.78 13.72 -2.31
C SER A 221 -5.17 13.98 -0.93
N VAL A 222 -4.85 12.92 -0.17
CA VAL A 222 -4.18 13.07 1.12
C VAL A 222 -2.75 13.59 0.95
N LEU A 223 -1.99 13.07 -0.02
CA LEU A 223 -0.64 13.57 -0.30
C LEU A 223 -0.64 15.02 -0.79
N ALA A 224 -1.62 15.43 -1.60
CA ALA A 224 -1.81 16.83 -1.99
C ALA A 224 -2.08 17.72 -0.77
N ARG A 225 -2.93 17.27 0.17
CA ARG A 225 -3.19 18.00 1.42
C ARG A 225 -1.94 18.12 2.29
N MET A 226 -1.12 17.07 2.37
CA MET A 226 0.15 17.13 3.09
C MET A 226 1.17 18.04 2.39
N ARG A 227 1.20 18.05 1.06
CA ARG A 227 2.00 19.02 0.29
C ARG A 227 1.58 20.44 0.64
N ASP A 228 0.29 20.74 0.64
CA ASP A 228 -0.21 22.09 0.95
C ASP A 228 0.20 22.54 2.37
N MET A 229 0.26 21.60 3.32
CA MET A 229 0.66 21.86 4.70
C MET A 229 2.17 22.07 4.86
N PHE A 230 3.01 21.26 4.20
CA PHE A 230 4.45 21.23 4.46
C PHE A 230 5.31 21.88 3.38
N ALA A 231 4.76 22.10 2.19
CA ALA A 231 5.44 22.67 1.04
C ALA A 231 4.43 23.40 0.11
N PRO A 232 3.75 24.45 0.61
CA PRO A 232 2.74 25.17 -0.15
C PRO A 232 3.33 25.69 -1.48
N GLY A 233 2.58 25.48 -2.57
CA GLY A 233 2.98 25.88 -3.92
C GLY A 233 3.93 24.92 -4.66
N ALA A 234 4.50 23.90 -4.00
CA ALA A 234 5.35 22.91 -4.69
C ALA A 234 4.53 21.97 -5.58
N ALA A 235 5.09 21.46 -6.69
CA ALA A 235 4.46 20.35 -7.42
C ALA A 235 4.34 19.10 -6.53
N LEU A 236 3.26 18.33 -6.65
CA LEU A 236 3.01 17.16 -5.81
C LEU A 236 4.11 16.12 -5.96
N GLU A 237 4.53 15.87 -7.19
CA GLU A 237 5.56 14.91 -7.57
C GLU A 237 6.90 15.30 -6.94
N HIS A 238 7.26 16.59 -6.99
CA HIS A 238 8.47 17.11 -6.35
C HIS A 238 8.39 16.97 -4.82
N PHE A 239 7.24 17.27 -4.21
CA PHE A 239 7.05 17.05 -2.78
C PHE A 239 7.24 15.58 -2.38
N ILE A 240 6.65 14.65 -3.15
CA ILE A 240 6.81 13.21 -2.92
C ILE A 240 8.28 12.80 -3.02
N LEU A 241 8.99 13.21 -4.07
CA LEU A 241 10.42 12.88 -4.24
C LEU A 241 11.25 13.43 -3.08
N ARG A 242 10.99 14.67 -2.63
CA ARG A 242 11.65 15.22 -1.44
C ARG A 242 11.38 14.42 -0.18
N ILE A 243 10.14 13.97 0.05
CA ILE A 243 9.82 13.09 1.19
C ILE A 243 10.60 11.77 1.10
N ILE A 244 10.82 11.24 -0.09
CA ILE A 244 11.58 9.99 -0.29
C ILE A 244 13.07 10.21 -0.05
N ASP A 245 13.63 11.32 -0.57
CA ASP A 245 15.08 11.58 -0.58
C ASP A 245 15.61 12.25 0.71
N ASP A 246 14.77 13.00 1.43
CA ASP A 246 15.15 13.72 2.65
C ASP A 246 14.54 13.09 3.90
N ASP A 247 15.33 12.23 4.55
CA ASP A 247 14.95 11.54 5.79
C ASP A 247 14.61 12.51 6.93
N ALA A 248 15.31 13.64 7.02
CA ALA A 248 15.09 14.62 8.06
C ALA A 248 13.78 15.40 7.84
N LEU A 249 13.48 15.78 6.60
CA LEU A 249 12.18 16.34 6.22
C LEU A 249 11.06 15.36 6.53
N ARG A 250 11.20 14.10 6.11
CA ARG A 250 10.19 13.06 6.35
C ARG A 250 9.91 12.86 7.84
N ALA A 251 10.94 12.88 8.67
CA ALA A 251 10.81 12.79 10.12
C ALA A 251 10.09 14.00 10.71
N ARG A 252 10.45 15.23 10.29
CA ARG A 252 9.79 16.47 10.75
C ARG A 252 8.30 16.51 10.38
N CYS A 253 7.97 16.19 9.13
CA CYS A 253 6.57 16.12 8.70
C CYS A 253 5.78 15.06 9.47
N THR A 254 6.36 13.88 9.68
CA THR A 254 5.74 12.81 10.48
C THR A 254 5.51 13.26 11.93
N ALA A 255 6.46 13.94 12.55
CA ALA A 255 6.30 14.47 13.90
C ALA A 255 5.13 15.46 13.97
N ALA A 256 5.05 16.41 13.04
CA ALA A 256 3.96 17.38 12.96
C ALA A 256 2.59 16.71 12.74
N MET A 257 2.51 15.69 11.87
CA MET A 257 1.26 14.93 11.66
C MET A 257 0.82 14.20 12.94
N LYS A 258 1.78 13.71 13.73
CA LYS A 258 1.51 12.95 14.96
C LYS A 258 0.95 13.81 16.09
N GLU A 259 1.27 15.11 16.14
CA GLU A 259 0.79 16.02 17.19
C GLU A 259 -0.73 16.11 17.27
N THR A 260 -1.42 15.94 16.14
CA THR A 260 -2.89 16.00 16.05
C THR A 260 -3.53 14.65 15.75
N ALA A 261 -2.72 13.59 15.66
CA ALA A 261 -3.18 12.26 15.30
C ALA A 261 -4.06 11.65 16.39
N HIS A 262 -5.08 10.89 15.96
CA HIS A 262 -5.92 10.16 16.90
C HIS A 262 -5.22 8.87 17.32
N PRO A 263 -4.94 8.65 18.61
CA PRO A 263 -4.31 7.43 19.08
C PRO A 263 -5.24 6.22 18.86
N PHE A 264 -4.65 5.03 18.77
CA PHE A 264 -5.43 3.81 18.75
C PHE A 264 -5.94 3.49 20.16
N SER A 265 -7.25 3.56 20.34
CA SER A 265 -7.95 3.19 21.58
C SER A 265 -9.04 2.18 21.24
N PRO A 266 -8.90 0.89 21.60
CA PRO A 266 -9.88 -0.15 21.29
C PRO A 266 -11.31 0.29 21.66
N PRO A 267 -12.35 -0.15 20.92
CA PRO A 267 -13.73 0.08 21.32
C PRO A 267 -13.95 -0.42 22.75
N ALA A 268 -14.73 0.32 23.55
CA ALA A 268 -15.15 -0.18 24.85
C ALA A 268 -15.96 -1.48 24.65
N ILE A 269 -15.70 -2.49 25.49
CA ILE A 269 -16.46 -3.73 25.50
C ILE A 269 -17.92 -3.37 25.76
N ARG A 270 -18.81 -3.67 24.80
CA ARG A 270 -20.25 -3.60 25.05
C ARG A 270 -20.59 -4.82 25.92
N GLY A 271 -20.82 -4.56 27.21
CA GLY A 271 -21.31 -5.56 28.17
C GLY A 271 -22.76 -5.97 27.90
#